data_AF-A0A537JBU4-F1
#
_entry.id   AF-A0A537JBU4-F1
#
_cell.length_a   1.000
_cell.length_b   1.000
_cell.length_c   1.000
_cell.angle_alpha   90.00
_cell.angle_beta   90.00
_cell.angle_gamma   90.00
#
_symmetry.space_group_name_H-M   'P 1'
#
loop_
_entity.id
_entity.type
_entity.pdbx_description
1 polymer ?
#
loop_
_entity_poly.entity_id
_entity_poly.type
_entity_poly.pdbx_seq_one_letter_code
_entity_poly.pdbx_strand_id
1 'polypeptide(L)'
;VFTKIKVPFVIAGKNPSRRLSKWAHLCQHTCLVADPSEKEINDLVQKAHINILPSFNSTGIKLKLLHALYKGRHCVVNDAAVEGSDLEATCHIGNNANALASIISQLYHQPFGEEEIKLRTRVLGEMFNNESHAKQLIAWLY
;
A
#
# COMPACT_ATOMS: atom_id res chain seq x y z
N VAL A 1 12.58 -8.89 6.26
CA VAL A 1 11.39 -9.49 5.63
C VAL A 1 11.81 -10.26 4.39
N PHE A 2 12.16 -9.59 3.28
CA PHE A 2 12.44 -10.21 1.97
C PHE A 2 13.73 -11.03 1.84
N THR A 3 14.57 -11.05 2.88
CA THR A 3 15.67 -12.02 3.01
C THR A 3 15.19 -13.39 3.50
N LYS A 4 14.00 -13.46 4.12
CA LYS A 4 13.41 -14.68 4.69
C LYS A 4 12.39 -15.34 3.75
N ILE A 5 11.76 -14.56 2.87
CA ILE A 5 10.74 -15.01 1.93
C ILE A 5 11.25 -14.88 0.49
N LYS A 6 11.01 -15.90 -0.33
CA LYS A 6 11.44 -15.95 -1.74
C LYS A 6 10.24 -15.64 -2.65
N VAL A 7 9.70 -14.43 -2.54
CA VAL A 7 8.60 -13.93 -3.38
C VAL A 7 9.11 -12.79 -4.27
N PRO A 8 8.70 -12.69 -5.54
CA PRO A 8 9.06 -11.56 -6.38
C PRO A 8 8.67 -10.24 -5.71
N PHE A 9 9.61 -9.31 -5.61
CA PHE A 9 9.41 -8.05 -4.89
C PHE A 9 9.95 -6.87 -5.69
N VAL A 10 9.11 -5.87 -5.92
CA VAL A 10 9.48 -4.65 -6.63
C VAL A 10 9.54 -3.49 -5.64
N ILE A 11 10.65 -2.77 -5.65
CA ILE A 11 10.85 -1.53 -4.91
C ILE A 11 10.79 -0.40 -5.95
N ALA A 12 9.88 0.55 -5.78
CA ALA A 12 9.74 1.68 -6.68
C ALA A 12 9.82 3.00 -5.89
N GLY A 13 10.61 3.95 -6.37
CA GLY A 13 10.74 5.24 -5.69
C GLY A 13 11.68 6.22 -6.36
N LYS A 14 11.52 7.49 -5.98
CA LYS A 14 12.32 8.61 -6.48
C LYS A 14 13.74 8.55 -5.92
N ASN A 15 14.73 8.69 -6.79
CA ASN A 15 16.16 8.82 -6.52
C ASN A 15 16.67 7.81 -5.47
N PRO A 16 16.64 6.49 -5.75
CA PRO A 16 17.04 5.49 -4.77
C PRO A 16 18.52 5.64 -4.41
N SER A 17 18.82 5.61 -3.11
CA SER A 17 20.21 5.72 -2.63
C SER A 17 21.07 4.56 -3.13
N ARG A 18 22.36 4.81 -3.34
CA ARG A 18 23.33 3.76 -3.71
C ARG A 18 23.32 2.57 -2.74
N ARG A 19 23.11 2.85 -1.45
CA ARG A 19 22.98 1.81 -0.42
C ARG A 19 21.75 0.93 -0.71
N LEU A 20 20.58 1.54 -0.94
CA LEU A 20 19.37 0.79 -1.28
C LEU A 20 19.55 -0.05 -2.54
N SER A 21 20.15 0.51 -3.59
CA SER A 21 20.44 -0.23 -4.82
C SER A 21 21.28 -1.47 -4.54
N LYS A 22 22.36 -1.36 -3.77
CA LYS A 22 23.17 -2.53 -3.38
C LYS A 22 22.34 -3.60 -2.67
N TRP A 23 21.53 -3.21 -1.68
CA TRP A 23 20.66 -4.15 -0.95
C TRP A 23 19.62 -4.81 -1.86
N ALA A 24 19.06 -4.07 -2.81
CA ALA A 24 18.09 -4.58 -3.78
C ALA A 24 18.71 -5.53 -4.82
N HIS A 25 20.03 -5.58 -4.98
CA HIS A 25 20.70 -6.55 -5.85
C HIS A 25 21.19 -7.79 -5.10
N LEU A 26 21.12 -7.80 -3.76
CA LEU A 26 21.52 -8.97 -2.95
C LEU A 26 20.55 -10.14 -3.09
N CYS A 27 19.30 -9.88 -3.45
CA CYS A 27 18.27 -10.89 -3.65
C CYS A 27 17.98 -11.02 -5.15
N GLN A 28 17.96 -12.25 -5.69
CA GLN A 28 17.66 -12.47 -7.11
C GLN A 28 16.18 -12.21 -7.46
N HIS A 29 15.30 -12.19 -6.45
CA HIS A 29 13.87 -11.96 -6.60
C HIS A 29 13.45 -10.50 -6.39
N THR A 30 14.40 -9.56 -6.34
CA THR A 30 14.12 -8.14 -6.12
C THR A 30 14.42 -7.29 -7.34
N CYS A 31 13.50 -6.38 -7.68
CA CYS A 31 13.66 -5.41 -8.75
C CYS A 31 13.54 -3.99 -8.19
N LEU A 32 14.46 -3.10 -8.57
CA LEU A 32 14.42 -1.69 -8.18
C LEU A 32 14.06 -0.84 -9.41
N VAL A 33 12.93 -0.14 -9.33
CA VAL A 33 12.49 0.84 -10.32
C VAL A 33 12.80 2.24 -9.79
N ALA A 34 13.85 2.85 -10.34
CA ALA A 34 14.30 4.19 -9.97
C ALA A 34 13.52 5.25 -10.74
N ASP A 35 13.10 6.31 -10.04
CA ASP A 35 12.45 7.49 -10.62
C ASP A 35 11.29 7.17 -11.59
N PRO A 36 10.33 6.31 -11.17
CA PRO A 36 9.19 5.96 -12.03
C PRO A 36 8.32 7.20 -12.29
N SER A 37 7.83 7.30 -13.52
CA SER A 37 6.74 8.19 -13.88
C SER A 37 5.45 7.82 -13.14
N GLU A 38 4.50 8.75 -13.10
CA GLU A 38 3.19 8.50 -12.48
C GLU A 38 2.47 7.31 -13.13
N LYS A 39 2.57 7.18 -14.45
CA LYS A 39 2.01 6.05 -15.20
C LYS A 39 2.64 4.72 -14.77
N GLU A 40 3.95 4.68 -14.57
CA GLU A 40 4.65 3.48 -14.11
C GLU A 40 4.28 3.13 -12.66
N ILE A 41 4.19 4.12 -11.76
CA ILE A 41 3.71 3.85 -10.38
C ILE A 41 2.29 3.28 -10.41
N ASN A 42 1.38 3.86 -11.18
CA ASN A 42 0.01 3.39 -11.29
C ASN A 42 -0.05 1.95 -11.81
N ASP A 43 0.73 1.63 -12.84
CA ASP A 43 0.84 0.30 -13.41
C ASP A 43 1.40 -0.72 -12.40
N LEU A 44 2.45 -0.35 -11.67
CA LEU A 44 3.04 -1.18 -10.63
C LEU A 44 2.05 -1.47 -9.50
N VAL A 45 1.32 -0.46 -9.02
CA VAL A 45 0.31 -0.60 -7.95
C VAL A 45 -0.84 -1.51 -8.39
N GLN A 46 -1.32 -1.36 -9.63
CA GLN A 46 -2.42 -2.17 -10.18
C GLN A 46 -2.02 -3.63 -10.42
N LYS A 47 -0.79 -3.86 -10.90
CA LYS A 47 -0.29 -5.21 -11.18
C LYS A 47 0.13 -5.95 -9.93
N ALA A 48 0.59 -5.23 -8.90
CA ALA A 48 1.03 -5.82 -7.64
C ALA A 48 -0.11 -6.62 -6.98
N HIS A 49 0.17 -7.90 -6.68
CA HIS A 49 -0.74 -8.72 -5.88
C HIS A 49 -0.85 -8.20 -4.44
N ILE A 50 0.27 -7.73 -3.90
CA ILE A 50 0.38 -7.21 -2.55
C ILE A 50 1.14 -5.88 -2.60
N ASN A 51 0.49 -4.81 -2.15
CA ASN A 51 1.08 -3.49 -1.95
C ASN A 51 1.55 -3.36 -0.50
N ILE A 52 2.85 -3.14 -0.30
CA ILE A 52 3.47 -3.15 1.04
C ILE A 52 3.86 -1.74 1.41
N LEU A 53 3.18 -1.18 2.42
CA LEU A 53 3.21 0.24 2.74
C LEU A 53 3.36 0.47 4.26
N PRO A 54 4.45 -0.04 4.89
CA PRO A 54 4.74 0.30 6.27
C PRO A 54 5.07 1.79 6.39
N SER A 55 4.61 2.41 7.46
CA SER A 55 4.90 3.80 7.80
C SER A 55 5.77 3.89 9.04
N PHE A 56 6.71 4.83 9.06
CA PHE A 56 7.51 5.19 10.23
C PHE A 56 7.03 6.50 10.89
N ASN A 57 5.93 7.06 10.39
CA ASN A 57 5.30 8.27 10.91
C ASN A 57 3.79 8.03 10.99
N SER A 58 3.15 8.36 12.11
CA SER A 58 1.69 8.26 12.29
C SER A 58 0.93 9.44 11.70
N THR A 59 1.58 10.58 11.45
CA THR A 59 0.91 11.82 11.03
C THR A 59 0.71 11.94 9.51
N GLY A 60 -0.35 12.66 9.12
CA GLY A 60 -0.64 13.06 7.73
C GLY A 60 -1.50 12.07 6.93
N ILE A 61 -2.20 12.61 5.92
CA ILE A 61 -3.04 11.83 5.01
C ILE A 61 -2.16 10.84 4.24
N LYS A 62 -2.47 9.55 4.36
CA LYS A 62 -1.68 8.46 3.77
C LYS A 62 -2.05 8.25 2.31
N LEU A 63 -1.79 9.26 1.47
CA LEU A 63 -2.11 9.25 0.03
C LEU A 63 -1.61 8.00 -0.70
N LYS A 64 -0.45 7.47 -0.31
CA LYS A 64 0.09 6.22 -0.89
C LYS A 64 -0.77 5.00 -0.54
N LEU A 65 -1.26 4.93 0.70
CA LEU A 65 -2.19 3.88 1.13
C LEU A 65 -3.50 4.01 0.37
N LEU A 66 -4.08 5.22 0.35
CA LEU A 66 -5.33 5.48 -0.36
C LEU A 66 -5.22 5.10 -1.84
N HIS A 67 -4.13 5.48 -2.50
CA HIS A 67 -3.88 5.11 -3.88
C HIS A 67 -3.81 3.58 -4.07
N ALA A 68 -3.11 2.87 -3.21
CA ALA A 68 -3.03 1.41 -3.26
C ALA A 68 -4.36 0.72 -2.94
N LEU A 69 -5.18 1.30 -2.06
CA LEU A 69 -6.52 0.80 -1.80
C LEU A 69 -7.40 0.96 -3.06
N TYR A 70 -7.42 2.14 -3.68
CA TYR A 70 -8.25 2.40 -4.85
C TYR A 70 -7.84 1.64 -6.11
N LYS A 71 -6.54 1.44 -6.32
CA LYS A 71 -6.00 0.92 -7.59
C LYS A 71 -5.34 -0.45 -7.46
N GLY A 72 -4.95 -0.85 -6.27
CA GLY A 72 -4.24 -2.11 -6.03
C GLY A 72 -5.13 -3.19 -5.43
N ARG A 73 -4.50 -4.34 -5.16
CA ARG A 73 -5.11 -5.51 -4.49
C ARG A 73 -4.86 -5.49 -2.98
N HIS A 74 -4.33 -6.55 -2.39
CA HIS A 74 -4.07 -6.61 -0.95
C HIS A 74 -3.11 -5.50 -0.52
N CYS A 75 -3.37 -4.86 0.63
CA CYS A 75 -2.50 -3.86 1.23
C CYS A 75 -1.97 -4.39 2.56
N VAL A 76 -0.65 -4.45 2.71
CA VAL A 76 0.01 -4.87 3.95
C VAL A 76 0.72 -3.66 4.55
N VAL A 77 0.38 -3.35 5.79
CA VAL A 77 0.74 -2.12 6.48
C VAL A 77 1.16 -2.42 7.93
N ASN A 78 1.60 -1.41 8.68
CA ASN A 78 1.73 -1.48 10.13
C ASN A 78 0.74 -0.49 10.78
N ASP A 79 0.60 -0.55 12.11
CA ASP A 79 -0.34 0.30 12.84
C ASP A 79 -0.16 1.79 12.49
N ALA A 80 1.08 2.27 12.47
CA ALA A 80 1.40 3.67 12.15
C ALA A 80 0.97 4.13 10.73
N ALA A 81 0.66 3.20 9.82
CA ALA A 81 0.18 3.52 8.48
C ALA A 81 -1.35 3.63 8.40
N VAL A 82 -2.10 3.11 9.37
CA VAL A 82 -3.57 3.15 9.42
C VAL A 82 -4.12 3.93 10.61
N GLU A 83 -3.28 4.25 11.59
CA GLU A 83 -3.64 5.01 12.77
C GLU A 83 -4.41 6.29 12.44
N GLY A 84 -5.64 6.40 12.97
CA GLY A 84 -6.51 7.55 12.81
C GLY A 84 -7.10 7.73 11.41
N SER A 85 -7.09 6.68 10.58
CA SER A 85 -7.63 6.72 9.21
C SER A 85 -8.88 5.87 8.98
N ASP A 86 -9.31 5.04 9.95
CA ASP A 86 -10.41 4.06 9.82
C ASP A 86 -10.25 3.07 8.64
N LEU A 87 -9.04 2.92 8.11
CA LEU A 87 -8.70 2.02 7.00
C LEU A 87 -8.21 0.64 7.46
N GLU A 88 -8.17 0.37 8.77
CA GLU A 88 -7.65 -0.85 9.38
C GLU A 88 -8.34 -2.10 8.80
N ALA A 89 -9.67 -2.04 8.64
CA ALA A 89 -10.47 -3.15 8.12
C ALA A 89 -10.16 -3.49 6.64
N THR A 90 -9.55 -2.57 5.89
CA THR A 90 -9.26 -2.74 4.46
C THR A 90 -7.82 -3.19 4.18
N CYS A 91 -7.03 -3.40 5.24
CA CYS A 91 -5.61 -3.71 5.19
C CYS A 91 -5.25 -4.93 6.05
N HIS A 92 -4.10 -5.53 5.78
CA HIS A 92 -3.49 -6.54 6.65
C HIS A 92 -2.36 -5.91 7.45
N ILE A 93 -2.43 -6.02 8.77
CA ILE A 93 -1.56 -5.28 9.68
C ILE A 93 -0.45 -6.18 10.23
N GLY A 94 0.81 -5.77 10.04
CA GLY A 94 2.00 -6.44 10.53
C GLY A 94 3.04 -5.46 11.09
N ASN A 95 3.21 -5.45 12.42
CA ASN A 95 4.06 -4.47 13.11
C ASN A 95 5.55 -4.82 13.20
N ASN A 96 5.93 -6.02 12.75
CA ASN A 96 7.32 -6.44 12.75
C ASN A 96 7.66 -7.27 11.52
N ALA A 97 8.96 -7.50 11.31
CA ALA A 97 9.45 -8.16 10.12
C ALA A 97 8.98 -9.62 9.97
N ASN A 98 8.68 -10.31 11.06
CA ASN A 98 8.19 -11.69 11.03
C ASN A 98 6.69 -11.71 10.69
N ALA A 99 5.90 -10.83 11.31
CA ALA A 99 4.49 -10.67 11.02
C ALA A 99 4.26 -10.29 9.54
N LEU A 100 4.98 -9.29 9.04
CA LEU A 100 4.94 -8.92 7.62
C LEU A 100 5.29 -10.10 6.71
N ALA A 101 6.36 -10.84 7.02
CA ALA A 101 6.75 -12.00 6.23
C ALA A 101 5.66 -13.08 6.20
N SER A 102 5.07 -13.39 7.36
CA SER A 102 3.99 -14.37 7.48
C SER A 102 2.76 -13.97 6.66
N ILE A 103 2.32 -12.72 6.79
CA ILE A 103 1.17 -12.18 6.06
C ILE A 103 1.43 -12.23 4.56
N ILE A 104 2.61 -11.77 4.11
CA ILE A 104 2.95 -11.80 2.67
C ILE A 104 2.92 -13.24 2.14
N SER A 105 3.48 -14.20 2.87
CA SER A 105 3.49 -15.61 2.45
C SER A 105 2.08 -16.22 2.36
N GLN A 106 1.18 -15.84 3.27
CA GLN A 106 -0.22 -16.27 3.24
C GLN A 106 -0.96 -15.64 2.05
N LEU A 107 -0.89 -14.31 1.93
CA LEU A 107 -1.58 -13.56 0.87
C LEU A 107 -1.08 -13.90 -0.52
N TYR A 108 0.17 -14.32 -0.67
CA TYR A 108 0.74 -14.71 -1.96
C TYR A 108 -0.06 -15.84 -2.63
N HIS A 109 -0.70 -16.71 -1.84
CA HIS A 109 -1.52 -17.81 -2.32
C HIS A 109 -3.03 -17.52 -2.23
N GLN A 110 -3.40 -16.39 -1.63
CA GLN A 110 -4.80 -15.99 -1.49
C GLN A 110 -5.20 -15.13 -2.70
N PRO A 111 -6.30 -15.47 -3.39
CA PRO A 111 -6.81 -14.61 -4.45
C PRO A 111 -7.43 -13.34 -3.87
N PHE A 112 -7.32 -12.23 -4.60
CA PHE A 112 -8.03 -11.00 -4.27
C PHE A 112 -9.47 -11.08 -4.78
N GLY A 113 -10.42 -11.30 -3.88
CA GLY A 113 -11.79 -11.71 -4.19
C GLY A 113 -12.81 -10.57 -4.19
N GLU A 114 -14.04 -10.87 -4.64
CA GLU A 114 -15.14 -9.88 -4.65
C GLU A 114 -15.47 -9.32 -3.28
N GLU A 115 -15.36 -10.12 -2.22
CA GLU A 115 -15.69 -9.68 -0.86
C GLU A 115 -14.74 -8.58 -0.38
N GLU A 116 -13.45 -8.66 -0.73
CA GLU A 116 -12.48 -7.61 -0.42
C GLU A 116 -12.75 -6.34 -1.23
N ILE A 117 -13.15 -6.49 -2.49
CA ILE A 117 -13.56 -5.36 -3.34
C ILE A 117 -14.79 -4.67 -2.74
N LYS A 118 -15.84 -5.42 -2.38
CA LYS A 118 -17.08 -4.89 -1.79
C LYS A 118 -16.81 -4.18 -0.46
N LEU A 119 -16.03 -4.80 0.42
CA LEU A 119 -15.63 -4.19 1.69
C LEU A 119 -14.92 -2.86 1.44
N ARG A 120 -13.96 -2.85 0.52
CA ARG A 120 -13.16 -1.68 0.23
C ARG A 120 -13.97 -0.57 -0.45
N THR A 121 -14.86 -0.91 -1.38
CA THR A 121 -15.77 0.06 -2.01
C THR A 121 -16.71 0.70 -1.00
N ARG A 122 -17.21 -0.06 -0.01
CA ARG A 122 -18.05 0.48 1.07
C ARG A 122 -17.28 1.47 1.92
N VAL A 123 -16.16 1.06 2.51
CA VAL A 123 -15.36 1.90 3.42
C VAL A 123 -14.85 3.16 2.71
N LEU A 124 -14.28 3.01 1.51
CA LEU A 124 -13.76 4.17 0.76
C LEU A 124 -14.87 5.08 0.23
N GLY A 125 -16.02 4.52 -0.16
CA GLY A 125 -17.15 5.27 -0.69
C GLY A 125 -17.82 6.15 0.37
N GLU A 126 -17.86 5.69 1.62
CA GLU A 126 -18.39 6.45 2.75
C GLU A 126 -17.42 7.56 3.18
N MET A 127 -16.11 7.31 3.15
CA MET A 127 -15.10 8.22 3.70
C MET A 127 -14.47 9.21 2.73
N PHE A 128 -14.40 8.90 1.44
CA PHE A 128 -13.63 9.69 0.45
C PHE A 128 -14.47 10.07 -0.77
N ASN A 129 -15.76 10.34 -0.55
CA ASN A 129 -16.63 10.82 -1.59
C ASN A 129 -16.37 12.32 -1.86
N ASN A 130 -15.65 12.59 -2.95
CA ASN A 130 -15.28 13.94 -3.39
C ASN A 130 -16.48 14.90 -3.50
N GLU A 131 -17.66 14.42 -3.94
CA GLU A 131 -18.84 15.29 -4.03
C GLU A 131 -19.37 15.67 -2.65
N SER A 132 -19.38 14.74 -1.71
CA SER A 132 -19.84 15.01 -0.33
C SER A 132 -18.91 16.00 0.37
N HIS A 133 -17.59 15.82 0.21
CA HIS A 133 -16.59 16.70 0.79
C HIS A 133 -16.60 18.08 0.14
N ALA A 134 -16.80 18.16 -1.19
CA ALA A 134 -16.95 19.45 -1.88
C ALA A 134 -18.18 20.22 -1.37
N LYS A 135 -19.30 19.54 -1.11
CA LYS A 135 -20.50 20.16 -0.53
C LYS A 135 -20.26 20.67 0.89
N GLN A 136 -19.58 19.89 1.74
CA GLN A 136 -19.21 20.32 3.10
C GLN A 136 -18.26 21.53 3.08
N LEU A 137 -17.26 21.53 2.19
CA LEU A 137 -16.36 22.65 2.00
C LEU A 137 -17.10 23.92 1.59
N ILE A 138 -18.04 23.83 0.65
CA ILE A 138 -18.89 24.96 0.27
C ILE A 138 -19.71 25.45 1.48
N ALA A 139 -20.28 24.54 2.26
CA ALA A 139 -21.06 24.90 3.46
C ALA A 139 -20.23 25.56 4.57
N TRP A 140 -18.91 25.35 4.62
CA TRP A 140 -18.02 26.05 5.56
C TRP A 140 -17.53 27.39 5.05
N LEU A 141 -17.64 27.65 3.75
CA LEU A 141 -17.25 28.92 3.13
C LEU A 141 -18.35 29.99 3.20
N TYR A 142 -19.58 29.60 3.54
CA TYR A 142 -20.76 30.45 3.72
C TYR A 142 -21.25 30.43 5.16
#